data_AF-A0A350NQ78-F1
#
_entry.id   AF-A0A350NQ78-F1
#
_cell.length_a   1.000
_cell.length_b   1.000
_cell.length_c   1.000
_cell.angle_alpha   90.00
_cell.angle_beta   90.00
_cell.angle_gamma   90.00
#
_symmetry.space_group_name_H-M   'P 1'
#
loop_
_entity.id
_entity.type
_entity.pdbx_description
1 polymer ?
#
loop_
_entity_poly.entity_id
_entity_poly.type
_entity_poly.pdbx_seq_one_letter_code
_entity_poly.pdbx_strand_id
1 'polypeptide(L)'
;MKTLLLFENHPPELEDAFKAASVAVRRGGGIVCLCCLPIHCEAYDVAECWHEPMETIKKTALANSLEVEVLFRFYEARRALPERLGAGDIDLVIALQGGGSGNGSSVRPVFQWNRRKEAPCQCALLQIPRAALKEGKNK
;
A
#
# COMPACT_ATOMS: atom_id res chain seq x y z
N MET A 1 -4.55 9.25 11.85
CA MET A 1 -4.79 9.06 10.40
C MET A 1 -3.53 8.48 9.77
N LYS A 2 -3.67 7.49 8.90
CA LYS A 2 -2.55 6.72 8.33
C LYS A 2 -2.58 6.71 6.80
N THR A 3 -1.40 6.56 6.20
CA THR A 3 -1.24 6.28 4.76
C THR A 3 -1.03 4.80 4.55
N LEU A 4 -1.82 4.18 3.67
CA LEU A 4 -1.70 2.79 3.29
C LEU A 4 -0.88 2.66 1.99
N LEU A 5 0.19 1.89 2.05
CA LEU A 5 0.99 1.46 0.91
C LEU A 5 0.56 0.05 0.53
N LEU A 6 -0.08 -0.10 -0.63
CA LEU A 6 -0.57 -1.37 -1.12
C LEU A 6 0.44 -1.97 -2.09
N PHE A 7 0.83 -3.21 -1.81
CA PHE A 7 1.72 -4.01 -2.64
C PHE A 7 1.01 -5.31 -3.00
N GLU A 8 1.05 -5.69 -4.27
CA GLU A 8 0.39 -6.91 -4.74
C GLU A 8 1.38 -7.80 -5.49
N ASN A 9 1.33 -9.10 -5.22
CA ASN A 9 2.10 -10.18 -5.83
C ASN A 9 3.61 -10.21 -5.55
N HIS A 10 4.25 -9.06 -5.30
CA HIS A 10 5.70 -8.96 -5.19
C HIS A 10 6.12 -7.72 -4.38
N PRO A 11 7.30 -7.77 -3.75
CA PRO A 11 7.85 -6.61 -3.06
C PRO A 11 8.15 -5.48 -4.07
N PRO A 12 8.03 -4.20 -3.66
CA PRO A 12 8.44 -3.08 -4.49
C PRO A 12 9.97 -3.02 -4.60
N GLU A 13 10.49 -2.34 -5.62
CA GLU A 13 11.90 -1.96 -5.64
C GLU A 13 12.24 -1.01 -4.47
N LEU A 14 13.50 -0.98 -4.05
CA LEU A 14 13.94 -0.14 -2.92
C LEU A 14 13.70 1.36 -3.18
N GLU A 15 13.92 1.83 -4.41
CA GLU A 15 13.67 3.23 -4.78
C GLU A 15 12.18 3.58 -4.66
N ASP A 16 11.29 2.65 -5.03
CA ASP A 16 9.84 2.83 -4.98
C ASP A 16 9.33 2.83 -3.55
N ALA A 17 9.86 1.91 -2.73
CA ALA A 17 9.60 1.85 -1.29
C ALA A 17 9.98 3.19 -0.61
N PHE A 18 11.16 3.74 -0.94
CA PHE A 18 11.62 5.02 -0.43
C PHE A 18 10.73 6.19 -0.87
N LYS A 19 10.38 6.27 -2.17
CA LYS A 19 9.52 7.33 -2.71
C LYS A 19 8.14 7.32 -2.06
N ALA A 20 7.51 6.15 -1.94
CA ALA A 20 6.21 6.01 -1.32
C ALA A 20 6.23 6.36 0.18
N ALA A 21 7.25 5.89 0.91
CA ALA A 21 7.44 6.27 2.31
C ALA A 21 7.63 7.79 2.47
N SER A 22 8.40 8.42 1.59
CA SER A 22 8.61 9.88 1.60
C SER A 22 7.30 10.67 1.39
N VAL A 23 6.41 10.18 0.52
CA VAL A 23 5.08 10.79 0.33
C VAL A 23 4.21 10.62 1.57
N ALA A 24 4.21 9.42 2.17
CA ALA A 24 3.46 9.14 3.38
C ALA A 24 3.94 9.99 4.56
N VAL A 25 5.25 10.11 4.73
CA VAL A 25 5.92 10.90 5.77
C VAL A 25 5.50 12.37 5.74
N ARG A 26 5.47 13.00 4.56
CA ARG A 26 5.08 14.42 4.41
C ARG A 26 3.66 14.72 4.90
N ARG A 27 2.82 13.70 5.10
CA ARG A 27 1.47 13.86 5.64
C ARG A 27 1.41 13.83 7.16
N GLY A 28 2.49 13.41 7.84
CA GLY A 28 2.58 13.41 9.31
C GLY A 28 1.67 12.41 10.00
N GLY A 29 1.39 11.25 9.38
CA GLY A 29 0.58 10.16 9.96
C GLY A 29 1.26 8.80 9.80
N GLY A 30 0.84 7.80 10.56
CA GLY A 30 1.43 6.45 10.50
C GLY A 30 1.33 5.80 9.11
N ILE A 31 2.17 4.80 8.86
CA ILE A 31 2.21 4.07 7.59
C ILE A 31 1.67 2.66 7.80
N VAL A 32 0.84 2.18 6.88
CA VAL A 32 0.40 0.78 6.82
C VAL A 32 0.88 0.18 5.51
N CYS A 33 1.78 -0.79 5.57
CA CYS A 33 2.16 -1.59 4.41
C CYS A 33 1.20 -2.79 4.32
N LEU A 34 0.37 -2.84 3.28
CA LEU A 34 -0.51 -3.96 2.98
C LEU A 34 0.09 -4.79 1.85
N CYS A 35 0.70 -5.92 2.22
CA CYS A 35 1.42 -6.83 1.33
C CYS A 35 0.51 -8.00 0.96
N CYS A 36 -0.07 -7.97 -0.24
CA CYS A 36 -0.98 -9.00 -0.74
C CYS A 36 -0.22 -9.99 -1.62
N LEU A 37 -0.25 -11.27 -1.25
CA LEU A 37 0.47 -12.35 -1.89
C LEU A 37 -0.50 -13.37 -2.51
N PRO A 38 -0.10 -14.09 -3.57
CA PRO A 38 -0.86 -15.22 -4.08
C PRO A 38 -1.01 -16.29 -3.00
N ILE A 39 -2.16 -16.95 -2.95
CA ILE A 39 -2.46 -18.05 -2.00
C ILE A 39 -1.39 -19.17 -2.10
N HIS A 40 -0.80 -19.38 -3.28
CA HIS A 40 0.23 -20.39 -3.50
C HIS A 40 1.62 -20.02 -2.94
N CYS A 41 1.82 -18.78 -2.48
CA CYS A 41 3.07 -18.33 -1.85
C CYS A 41 3.15 -18.63 -0.35
N GLU A 42 2.15 -19.29 0.25
CA GLU A 42 2.19 -19.74 1.66
C GLU A 42 3.38 -20.68 1.96
N ALA A 43 4.07 -21.21 0.93
CA ALA A 43 5.15 -22.18 1.05
C ALA A 43 6.59 -21.62 0.89
N TYR A 44 6.77 -20.35 0.54
CA TYR A 44 8.10 -19.76 0.31
C TYR A 44 8.49 -18.74 1.37
N ASP A 45 9.79 -18.49 1.48
CA ASP A 45 10.46 -17.55 2.37
C ASP A 45 10.10 -16.07 2.05
N VAL A 46 8.80 -15.77 2.04
CA VAL A 46 8.21 -14.45 1.76
C VAL A 46 8.78 -13.38 2.70
N ALA A 47 9.34 -13.77 3.85
CA ALA A 47 10.01 -12.85 4.75
C ALA A 47 11.26 -12.22 4.11
N GLU A 48 12.07 -12.96 3.35
CA GLU A 48 13.37 -12.49 2.86
C GLU A 48 13.24 -11.45 1.74
N CYS A 49 12.43 -11.71 0.71
CA CYS A 49 12.31 -10.79 -0.42
C CYS A 49 11.56 -9.49 -0.07
N TRP A 50 10.75 -9.50 1.00
CA TRP A 50 10.08 -8.32 1.52
C TRP A 50 10.89 -7.57 2.59
N HIS A 51 11.97 -8.17 3.10
CA HIS A 51 12.75 -7.59 4.19
C HIS A 51 13.34 -6.22 3.81
N GLU A 52 14.14 -6.14 2.75
CA GLU A 52 14.85 -4.89 2.41
C GLU A 52 13.91 -3.73 2.06
N PRO A 53 12.82 -3.93 1.29
CA PRO A 53 11.87 -2.85 1.02
C PRO A 53 11.09 -2.44 2.27
N MET A 54 10.72 -3.37 3.15
CA MET A 54 10.07 -3.03 4.42
C MET A 54 11.01 -2.27 5.36
N GLU A 55 12.28 -2.67 5.44
CA GLU A 55 13.30 -1.94 6.20
C GLU A 55 13.54 -0.53 5.65
N THR A 56 13.50 -0.35 4.33
CA THR A 56 13.58 0.97 3.70
C THR A 56 12.43 1.87 4.13
N ILE A 57 11.20 1.35 4.16
CA ILE A 57 10.01 2.10 4.61
C ILE A 57 10.12 2.42 6.10
N LYS A 58 10.48 1.43 6.94
CA LYS A 58 10.65 1.61 8.38
C LYS A 58 11.70 2.65 8.71
N LYS A 59 12.88 2.61 8.08
CA LYS A 59 13.94 3.62 8.28
C LYS A 59 13.46 5.02 7.91
N THR A 60 12.77 5.15 6.78
CA THR A 60 12.23 6.43 6.32
C THR A 60 11.17 6.98 7.29
N ALA A 61 10.29 6.12 7.81
CA ALA A 61 9.28 6.48 8.79
C ALA A 61 9.88 6.84 10.15
N LEU A 62 10.84 6.05 10.64
CA LEU A 62 11.53 6.26 11.91
C LEU A 62 12.26 7.60 11.95
N ALA A 63 12.94 7.96 10.85
CA ALA A 63 13.59 9.27 10.70
C ALA A 63 12.62 10.45 10.87
N ASN A 64 11.31 10.19 10.76
CA ASN A 64 10.24 11.18 10.89
C ASN A 64 9.31 10.89 12.08
N SER A 65 9.71 10.01 12.99
CA SER A 65 8.93 9.62 14.19
C SER A 65 7.54 9.07 13.88
N LEU A 66 7.39 8.35 12.76
CA LEU A 66 6.13 7.73 12.35
C LEU A 66 6.15 6.22 12.60
N GLU A 67 5.02 5.69 13.06
CA GLU A 67 4.82 4.24 13.21
C GLU A 67 4.57 3.57 11.85
N VAL A 68 5.06 2.34 11.72
CA VAL A 68 4.85 1.48 10.54
C VAL A 68 4.20 0.17 10.97
N GLU A 69 3.05 -0.12 10.38
CA GLU A 69 2.31 -1.37 10.52
C GLU A 69 2.49 -2.19 9.24
N VAL A 70 2.98 -3.43 9.32
CA VAL A 70 3.16 -4.31 8.14
C VAL A 70 2.16 -5.45 8.23
N LEU A 71 1.31 -5.58 7.21
CA LEU A 71 0.25 -6.57 7.13
C LEU A 71 0.45 -7.45 5.91
N PHE A 72 0.74 -8.73 6.13
CA PHE A 72 0.74 -9.74 5.08
C PHE A 72 -0.67 -10.34 4.92
N ARG A 73 -1.11 -10.50 3.67
CA ARG A 73 -2.35 -11.16 3.29
C ARG A 73 -2.09 -12.13 2.15
N PHE A 74 -2.43 -13.39 2.34
CA PHE A 74 -2.26 -14.45 1.34
C PHE A 74 -3.49 -14.54 0.42
N TYR A 75 -3.99 -13.38 0.00
CA TYR A 75 -5.08 -13.25 -0.97
C TYR A 75 -5.02 -11.87 -1.64
N GLU A 76 -5.71 -11.73 -2.76
CA GLU A 76 -5.64 -10.57 -3.64
C GLU A 76 -6.02 -9.24 -2.96
N ALA A 77 -5.42 -8.16 -3.43
CA ALA A 77 -5.61 -6.81 -2.89
C ALA A 77 -7.07 -6.36 -2.93
N ARG A 78 -7.83 -6.80 -3.95
CA ARG A 78 -9.27 -6.47 -4.09
C ARG A 78 -10.12 -6.91 -2.89
N ARG A 79 -9.66 -7.92 -2.13
CA ARG A 79 -10.32 -8.40 -0.91
C ARG A 79 -9.68 -7.81 0.35
N ALA A 80 -8.36 -7.70 0.41
CA ALA A 80 -7.64 -7.20 1.58
C ALA A 80 -7.84 -5.70 1.83
N LEU A 81 -7.88 -4.89 0.77
CA LEU A 81 -8.01 -3.45 0.90
C LEU A 81 -9.35 -3.01 1.52
N PRO A 82 -10.53 -3.50 1.07
CA PRO A 82 -11.81 -3.18 1.72
C PRO A 82 -11.82 -3.48 3.23
N GLU A 83 -11.30 -4.64 3.65
CA GLU A 83 -11.22 -5.03 5.06
C GLU A 83 -10.39 -4.02 5.87
N ARG A 84 -9.26 -3.58 5.32
CA ARG A 84 -8.39 -2.60 5.98
C ARG A 84 -9.00 -1.20 6.02
N LEU A 85 -9.68 -0.77 4.95
CA LEU A 85 -10.36 0.51 4.90
C LEU A 85 -11.54 0.60 5.87
N GLY A 86 -12.18 -0.53 6.19
CA GLY A 86 -13.27 -0.62 7.16
C GLY A 86 -12.89 -0.16 8.59
N ALA A 87 -11.60 -0.15 8.94
CA ALA A 87 -11.14 0.36 10.24
C ALA A 87 -11.19 1.90 10.36
N GLY A 88 -11.37 2.63 9.26
CA GLY A 88 -11.63 4.06 9.27
C GLY A 88 -10.44 4.98 9.64
N ASP A 89 -9.24 4.45 9.85
CA ASP A 89 -8.02 5.21 10.20
C ASP A 89 -7.13 5.56 8.99
N ILE A 90 -7.42 5.03 7.79
CA ILE A 90 -6.72 5.32 6.54
C ILE A 90 -7.31 6.55 5.84
N ASP A 91 -6.45 7.48 5.42
CA ASP A 91 -6.86 8.69 4.69
C ASP A 91 -6.23 8.82 3.29
N LEU A 92 -5.21 8.02 3.01
CA LEU A 92 -4.53 7.92 1.72
C LEU A 92 -4.17 6.47 1.44
N VAL A 93 -4.44 5.99 0.23
CA VAL A 93 -3.92 4.72 -0.30
C VAL A 93 -3.01 5.04 -1.48
N ILE A 94 -1.82 4.45 -1.50
CA ILE A 94 -0.86 4.47 -2.60
C ILE A 94 -0.63 3.02 -3.00
N ALA A 95 -1.05 2.63 -4.21
CA ALA A 95 -0.72 1.31 -4.74
C ALA A 95 0.54 1.38 -5.59
N LEU A 96 1.49 0.49 -5.30
CA LEU A 96 2.70 0.30 -6.06
C LEU A 96 2.61 -1.05 -6.78
N GLN A 97 2.86 -1.02 -8.09
CA GLN A 97 3.08 -2.21 -8.89
C GLN A 97 4.58 -2.23 -9.16
N GLY A 98 5.31 -3.24 -8.65
CA GLY A 98 6.70 -3.39 -9.04
C GLY A 98 6.80 -3.64 -10.55
N GLY A 99 7.77 -2.98 -11.16
CA GLY A 99 7.96 -3.02 -12.60
C GLY A 99 8.62 -4.33 -13.01
N GLY A 100 7.95 -5.10 -13.87
CA GLY A 100 8.64 -6.05 -14.72
C GLY A 100 9.44 -5.27 -15.77
N SER A 101 10.77 -5.23 -15.60
CA SER A 101 11.82 -5.01 -16.60
C SER A 101 11.50 -4.04 -17.76
N GLY A 102 12.02 -2.80 -17.69
CA GLY A 102 12.30 -2.00 -18.88
C GLY A 102 11.98 -0.52 -18.79
N ASN A 103 13.03 0.31 -18.89
CA ASN A 103 13.04 1.74 -19.22
C ASN A 103 12.34 2.75 -18.28
N GLY A 104 13.18 3.48 -17.53
CA GLY A 104 12.91 4.86 -17.10
C GLY A 104 12.21 5.00 -15.74
N SER A 105 13.00 5.32 -14.70
CA SER A 105 12.57 5.56 -13.32
C SER A 105 11.63 6.77 -13.19
N SER A 106 10.36 6.55 -13.45
CA SER A 106 9.25 7.43 -13.10
C SER A 106 8.13 6.58 -12.51
N VAL A 107 8.13 6.47 -11.17
CA VAL A 107 7.01 5.88 -10.42
C VAL A 107 5.76 6.70 -10.70
N ARG A 108 4.81 6.10 -11.40
CA ARG A 108 3.43 6.58 -11.37
C ARG A 108 2.69 5.66 -10.42
N PRO A 109 2.13 6.17 -9.30
CA PRO A 109 1.20 5.37 -8.50
C PRO A 109 0.12 4.87 -9.45
N VAL A 110 -0.02 3.54 -9.52
CA VAL A 110 -1.04 2.91 -10.37
C VAL A 110 -2.43 3.25 -9.84
N PHE A 111 -2.49 3.56 -8.54
CA PHE A 111 -3.67 4.05 -7.86
C PHE A 111 -3.31 4.95 -6.69
N GLN A 112 -3.99 6.08 -6.59
CA GLN A 112 -3.93 6.94 -5.41
C GLN A 112 -5.36 7.32 -5.01
N TRP A 113 -5.78 6.92 -3.82
CA TRP A 113 -7.08 7.30 -3.25
C TRP A 113 -6.89 8.15 -2.02
N ASN A 114 -7.59 9.28 -1.95
CA ASN A 114 -7.51 10.21 -0.83
C ASN A 114 -8.92 10.48 -0.31
N ARG A 115 -9.20 10.02 0.90
CA ARG A 115 -10.51 10.15 1.56
C ARG A 115 -10.96 11.60 1.63
N ARG A 116 -10.03 12.54 1.87
CA ARG A 116 -10.32 13.97 2.02
C ARG A 116 -10.72 14.67 0.73
N LYS A 117 -10.48 14.04 -0.43
CA LYS A 117 -10.78 14.63 -1.74
C LYS A 117 -12.13 14.20 -2.31
N GLU A 118 -12.88 13.32 -1.62
CA GLU A 118 -14.20 12.76 -2.00
C GLU A 118 -14.34 12.19 -3.43
N ALA A 119 -13.29 12.20 -4.24
CA ALA A 119 -13.29 11.70 -5.61
C ALA A 119 -13.10 10.18 -5.61
N PRO A 120 -14.09 9.38 -6.04
CA PRO A 120 -13.94 7.95 -6.18
C PRO A 120 -13.09 7.64 -7.41
N CYS A 121 -11.78 7.54 -7.22
CA CYS A 121 -10.88 6.98 -8.23
C CYS A 121 -11.09 5.45 -8.30
N GLN A 122 -11.22 4.92 -9.51
CA GLN A 122 -11.16 3.48 -9.78
C GLN A 122 -9.77 3.17 -10.34
N CYS A 123 -9.08 2.21 -9.74
CA CYS A 123 -7.92 1.59 -10.37
C CYS A 123 -8.42 0.53 -11.34
N ALA A 124 -8.19 0.71 -12.65
CA ALA A 124 -8.54 -0.32 -13.64
C ALA A 124 -7.75 -1.62 -13.41
N LEU A 125 -6.55 -1.54 -12.81
CA LEU A 125 -5.67 -2.68 -12.54
C LEU A 125 -6.01 -3.45 -11.26
N LEU A 126 -6.52 -2.78 -10.22
CA LEU A 126 -6.91 -3.45 -8.96
C LEU A 126 -8.41 -3.80 -8.91
N GLN A 127 -9.21 -3.26 -9.85
CA GLN A 127 -10.68 -3.42 -9.93
C GLN A 127 -11.39 -3.24 -8.56
N ILE A 128 -10.88 -2.37 -7.69
CA ILE A 128 -11.42 -2.18 -6.34
C ILE A 128 -12.84 -1.61 -6.47
N PRO A 129 -13.87 -2.30 -5.94
CA PRO A 129 -15.24 -1.82 -6.02
C PRO A 129 -15.37 -0.45 -5.35
N ARG A 130 -16.05 0.50 -6.00
CA ARG A 130 -16.31 1.83 -5.41
C ARG A 130 -16.99 1.76 -4.04
N ALA A 131 -17.78 0.71 -3.79
CA ALA A 131 -18.41 0.45 -2.51
C ALA A 131 -17.41 0.24 -1.36
N ALA A 132 -16.21 -0.27 -1.66
CA ALA A 132 -15.13 -0.44 -0.67
C ALA A 132 -14.38 0.86 -0.34
N LEU A 133 -14.47 1.86 -1.22
CA LEU A 133 -13.82 3.18 -1.07
C LEU A 133 -14.76 4.23 -0.47
N LYS A 134 -16.07 3.94 -0.44
CA LYS A 134 -17.02 4.74 0.30
C LYS A 134 -16.91 4.34 1.76
N GLU A 135 -16.68 5.31 2.63
CA GLU A 135 -16.98 5.13 4.05
C GLU A 135 -18.35 4.46 4.19
N GLY A 136 -18.45 3.54 5.13
CA GLY A 136 -19.73 3.06 5.63
C GLY A 136 -20.57 4.24 6.12
N LYS A 137 -21.25 4.93 5.22
CA LYS A 137 -22.55 5.51 5.51
C LYS A 137 -23.52 4.35 5.49
N ASN A 138 -23.53 3.58 6.57
CA ASN A 138 -24.69 2.78 6.93
C ASN A 138 -24.66 2.49 8.44
N LYS A 139 -25.43 3.34 9.13
CA LYS A 139 -26.04 3.21 10.47
C LYS A 139 -25.13 3.10 11.67
#